data_AF-K1UMJ8-F1
#
_entry.id   AF-K1UMJ8-F1
#
_cell.length_a   1.000
_cell.length_b   1.000
_cell.length_c   1.000
_cell.angle_alpha   90.00
_cell.angle_beta   90.00
_cell.angle_gamma   90.00
#
_symmetry.space_group_name_H-M   'P 1'
#
loop_
_entity.id
_entity.type
_entity.pdbx_description
1 polymer ?
#
loop_
_entity_poly.entity_id
_entity_poly.type
_entity_poly.pdbx_seq_one_letter_code
_entity_poly.pdbx_strand_id
1 'polypeptide(L)' 'MENAVSLFGSFDENIRLIESEFSVTVLNRGSDLKISGEAENVAKATTAIERLLALINKGEALSDQNVRYVISLVKDGE' A
#
# COMPACT_ATOMS: atom_id res chain seq x y z
N MET A 1 17.34 6.13 -15.05
CA MET A 1 16.32 6.55 -14.06
C MET A 1 15.03 6.86 -14.81
N GLU A 2 14.35 5.83 -15.34
CA GLU A 2 13.22 6.06 -16.27
C GLU A 2 12.09 5.03 -16.13
N ASN A 3 12.09 4.20 -15.08
CA ASN A 3 11.08 3.14 -14.89
C ASN A 3 10.30 3.24 -13.58
N ALA A 4 10.36 4.37 -12.87
CA ALA A 4 9.58 4.55 -11.63
C ALA A 4 8.19 5.14 -11.93
N VAL A 5 8.03 5.92 -13.00
CA VAL A 5 6.83 6.74 -13.26
C VAL A 5 5.60 5.92 -13.66
N SER A 6 5.78 4.81 -14.38
CA SER A 6 4.69 3.91 -14.78
C SER A 6 4.15 3.05 -13.63
N LEU A 7 4.93 2.86 -12.56
CA LEU A 7 4.50 2.22 -11.31
C LEU A 7 3.71 3.16 -10.40
N PHE A 8 3.83 4.48 -10.59
CA PHE A 8 3.13 5.50 -9.81
C PHE A 8 1.74 5.85 -10.34
N GLY A 9 1.32 5.32 -11.50
CA GLY A 9 0.10 5.75 -12.20
C GLY A 9 -1.22 5.57 -11.43
N SER A 10 -1.29 4.58 -10.53
CA SER A 10 -2.41 4.34 -9.61
C SER A 10 -1.97 4.20 -8.15
N PHE A 11 -0.76 4.64 -7.81
CA PHE A 11 -0.25 4.47 -6.43
C PHE A 11 -1.09 5.28 -5.43
N ASP A 12 -1.52 6.48 -5.81
CA ASP A 12 -2.40 7.30 -4.98
C ASP A 12 -3.78 6.64 -4.77
N GLU A 13 -4.32 5.92 -5.75
CA GLU A 13 -5.59 5.17 -5.60
C GLU A 13 -5.43 3.99 -4.65
N ASN A 14 -4.32 3.26 -4.76
CA ASN A 14 -4.01 2.13 -3.88
C ASN A 14 -3.78 2.60 -2.44
N ILE A 15 -3.06 3.71 -2.26
CA ILE A 15 -2.85 4.30 -0.94
C ILE A 15 -4.16 4.79 -0.35
N ARG A 16 -5.02 5.48 -1.12
CA ARG A 16 -6.36 5.90 -0.65
C ARG A 16 -7.24 4.73 -0.24
N LEU A 17 -7.15 3.60 -0.96
CA LEU A 17 -7.86 2.39 -0.59
C LEU A 17 -7.35 1.86 0.76
N ILE A 18 -6.03 1.79 0.96
CA ILE A 18 -5.43 1.37 2.24
C ILE A 18 -5.82 2.32 3.37
N GLU A 19 -5.78 3.63 3.14
CA GLU A 19 -6.23 4.64 4.10
C GLU A 19 -7.69 4.42 4.53
N SER A 20 -8.58 4.21 3.56
CA SER A 20 -10.00 3.94 3.80
C SER A 20 -10.24 2.62 4.53
N GLU A 21 -9.55 1.56 4.12
CA GLU A 21 -9.79 0.20 4.63
C GLU A 21 -9.26 0.00 6.04
N PHE A 22 -8.16 0.67 6.40
CA PHE A 22 -7.56 0.61 7.73
C PHE A 22 -7.83 1.85 8.59
N SER A 23 -8.57 2.85 8.10
CA SER A 23 -8.81 4.11 8.83
C SER A 23 -7.50 4.77 9.28
N VAL A 24 -6.55 4.92 8.35
CA VAL A 24 -5.26 5.57 8.56
C VAL A 24 -5.07 6.74 7.60
N THR A 25 -4.06 7.57 7.86
CA THR A 25 -3.59 8.59 6.92
C THR A 25 -2.16 8.29 6.52
N VAL A 26 -1.87 8.32 5.23
CA VAL A 26 -0.57 8.08 4.63
C VAL A 26 -0.08 9.36 3.96
N LEU A 27 1.07 9.86 4.39
CA LEU A 27 1.73 11.03 3.83
C LEU A 27 3.00 10.60 3.11
N ASN A 28 3.07 10.88 1.81
CA ASN A 28 4.29 10.69 1.02
C ASN A 28 5.17 11.96 1.09
N ARG A 29 6.39 11.82 1.62
CA ARG A 29 7.41 12.87 1.70
C ARG A 29 8.62 12.49 0.85
N GLY A 30 8.41 12.33 -0.45
CA GLY A 30 9.46 12.07 -1.43
C GLY A 30 10.02 10.65 -1.32
N SER A 31 10.92 10.41 -0.36
CA SER A 31 11.49 9.09 -0.07
C SER A 31 10.78 8.35 1.05
N ASP A 32 10.05 9.06 1.92
CA ASP A 32 9.48 8.49 3.13
C ASP A 32 7.95 8.45 3.09
N LEU A 33 7.37 7.31 3.49
CA LEU A 33 5.95 7.17 3.78
C LEU A 33 5.73 7.28 5.28
N LYS A 34 4.90 8.24 5.69
CA LYS A 34 4.46 8.39 7.08
C LYS A 34 3.02 7.95 7.23
N ILE A 35 2.78 6.95 8.07
CA ILE A 35 1.45 6.40 8.35
C ILE A 35 1.03 6.86 9.75
N SER A 36 -0.19 7.37 9.90
CA SER A 36 -0.73 7.87 11.17
C SER A 36 -2.15 7.33 11.39
N GLY A 37 -2.47 6.95 12.62
CA GLY A 37 -3.75 6.35 13.01
C GLY A 37 -3.61 5.56 14.31
N GLU A 38 -4.60 4.72 14.61
CA GLU A 38 -4.53 3.76 15.72
C GLU A 38 -3.40 2.76 15.51
N ALA A 39 -2.70 2.36 16.58
CA ALA A 39 -1.47 1.56 16.50
C ALA A 39 -1.67 0.24 15.72
N GLU A 40 -2.78 -0.45 15.95
CA GLU A 40 -3.14 -1.70 15.25
C GLU A 40 -3.37 -1.46 13.75
N ASN A 41 -4.07 -0.38 13.42
CA ASN A 41 -4.38 -0.02 12.05
C ASN A 41 -3.13 0.43 11.28
N VAL A 42 -2.24 1.16 11.95
CA VAL A 42 -0.92 1.52 11.40
C VAL A 42 -0.10 0.27 11.11
N ALA A 43 -0.07 -0.71 12.02
CA ALA A 43 0.63 -1.97 11.80
C ALA A 43 0.06 -2.73 10.58
N LYS A 44 -1.27 -2.85 10.49
CA LYS A 44 -1.95 -3.47 9.34
C LYS A 44 -1.65 -2.73 8.03
N ALA A 45 -1.82 -1.42 7.99
CA ALA A 45 -1.53 -0.63 6.80
C ALA A 45 -0.06 -0.74 6.36
N THR A 46 0.88 -0.77 7.32
CA THR A 46 2.31 -0.97 7.05
C THR A 46 2.55 -2.31 6.36
N THR A 47 2.02 -3.41 6.92
CA THR A 47 2.13 -4.75 6.33
C THR A 47 1.54 -4.82 4.92
N ALA A 48 0.38 -4.20 4.69
CA ALA A 48 -0.23 -4.15 3.37
C ALA A 48 0.67 -3.44 2.35
N ILE A 49 1.22 -2.27 2.71
CA ILE A 49 2.13 -1.51 1.85
C ILE A 49 3.40 -2.31 1.55
N GLU A 50 4.01 -2.94 2.56
CA GLU A 50 5.21 -3.76 2.37
C GLU A 50 4.97 -4.94 1.41
N ARG A 51 3.83 -5.63 1.54
CA ARG A 51 3.46 -6.73 0.63
C ARG A 51 3.26 -6.24 -0.80
N LEU A 52 2.61 -5.11 -1.00
CA LEU A 52 2.43 -4.52 -2.34
C LEU A 52 3.77 -4.08 -2.95
N LEU A 53 4.65 -3.47 -2.17
CA LEU A 53 6.00 -3.13 -2.60
C LEU A 53 6.81 -4.38 -2.99
N ALA A 54 6.64 -5.49 -2.26
CA ALA A 54 7.29 -6.74 -2.60
C ALA A 54 6.82 -7.30 -3.96
N LEU A 55 5.54 -7.18 -4.31
CA LEU A 55 5.02 -7.56 -5.63
C LEU A 55 5.62 -6.69 -6.75
N ILE A 56 5.67 -5.37 -6.54
CA ILE A 56 6.30 -4.43 -7.46
C ILE A 56 7.77 -4.79 -7.68
N ASN A 57 8.50 -5.07 -6.60
CA ASN A 57 9.92 -5.42 -6.67
C ASN A 57 10.19 -6.74 -7.41
N LYS A 58 9.20 -7.62 -7.50
CA LYS A 58 9.24 -8.84 -8.34
C LYS A 58 8.97 -8.56 -9.82
N GLY A 59 8.65 -7.33 -10.20
CA GLY A 59 8.28 -6.94 -11.55
C GLY A 59 6.81 -7.23 -11.89
N GLU A 60 5.98 -7.50 -10.89
CA GLU A 60 4.54 -7.72 -11.08
C GLU A 60 3.81 -6.38 -11.17
N ALA A 61 2.91 -6.25 -12.14
CA ALA A 61 2.00 -5.11 -12.19
C ALA A 61 0.94 -5.26 -11.09
N LEU A 62 0.73 -4.21 -10.29
CA LEU A 62 -0.38 -4.18 -9.35
C LEU A 62 -1.69 -3.96 -10.11
N SER A 63 -2.60 -4.92 -10.02
CA SER A 63 -4.00 -4.78 -10.40
C SER A 63 -4.85 -4.48 -9.17
N ASP A 64 -6.02 -3.86 -9.36
CA ASP A 64 -7.01 -3.63 -8.29
C ASP A 64 -7.33 -4.91 -7.50
N GLN A 65 -7.39 -6.05 -8.18
CA GLN A 65 -7.64 -7.35 -7.56
C GLN A 65 -6.50 -7.75 -6.62
N ASN A 66 -5.25 -7.58 -7.04
CA ASN A 66 -4.08 -7.88 -6.21
C ASN A 66 -4.06 -7.00 -4.95
N VAL A 67 -4.38 -5.72 -5.12
CA VAL A 67 -4.43 -4.75 -4.01
C VAL A 67 -5.50 -5.14 -3.00
N ARG A 68 -6.73 -5.41 -3.47
CA ARG A 68 -7.83 -5.85 -2.59
C ARG A 68 -7.52 -7.17 -1.89
N TYR A 69 -6.89 -8.10 -2.58
CA TYR A 69 -6.49 -9.38 -2.00
C TYR A 69 -5.45 -9.21 -0.88
N VAL A 70 -4.41 -8.39 -1.10
CA VAL A 70 -3.43 -8.11 -0.03
C VAL A 70 -4.09 -7.45 1.18
N ILE A 71 -5.00 -6.50 0.95
CA ILE A 71 -5.74 -5.85 2.03
C ILE A 71 -6.58 -6.86 2.81
N SER A 72 -7.28 -7.78 2.13
CA SER A 72 -8.09 -8.80 2.81
C SER A 72 -7.23 -9.74 3.65
N LEU A 73 -6.11 -10.24 3.10
CA LEU A 73 -5.18 -11.10 3.86
C LEU A 73 -4.72 -10.44 5.16
N VAL A 74 -4.34 -9.16 5.08
CA VAL A 74 -3.87 -8.41 6.25
C VAL A 74 -4.99 -8.13 7.24
N LYS A 75 -6.23 -7.92 6.77
CA LYS A 75 -7.41 -7.78 7.64
C LYS A 75 -7.73 -9.06 8.38
N ASP A 76 -7.60 -10.20 7.71
CA ASP A 76 -7.89 -11.53 8.26
C ASP A 76 -6.77 -12.04 9.17
N GLY A 77 -5.61 -11.36 9.17
CA GLY A 77 -4.48 -11.65 10.05
C GLY A 77 -3.47 -12.66 9.48
N GLU A 78 -3.47 -12.87 8.16
CA GLU A 78 -2.53 -13.71 7.42
C GLU A 78 -1.29 -12.95 6.94
#